data_AF-A0A7V7F2Y5-F1
#
_entry.id   AF-A0A7V7F2Y5-F1
#
_cell.length_a   1.000
_cell.length_b   1.000
_cell.length_c   1.000
_cell.angle_alpha   90.00
_cell.angle_beta   90.00
_cell.angle_gamma   90.00
#
_symmetry.space_group_name_H-M   'P 1'
#
loop_
_entity.id
_entity.type
_entity.pdbx_description
1 polymer ?
#
loop_
_entity_poly.entity_id
_entity_poly.type
_entity_poly.pdbx_seq_one_letter_code
_entity_poly.pdbx_strand_id
1 'polypeptide(L)'
;MQNILVSITGTELDFDSARGMAFSLAEKGNKDTSLVAWHDGIKQKHSPCCVRCELGGRPGWEVYGENHQGRLMIIFNDRQYVFIHT
;
A
#
# COMPACT_ATOMS: atom_id res chain seq x y z
N MET A 1 10.59 6.96 -1.83
CA MET A 1 9.74 6.04 -1.08
C MET A 1 10.53 4.77 -0.81
N GLN A 2 10.54 4.27 0.44
CA GLN A 2 11.10 2.96 0.78
C GLN A 2 10.10 1.87 0.42
N ASN A 3 10.56 0.74 -0.10
CA ASN A 3 9.71 -0.39 -0.49
C ASN A 3 10.06 -1.65 0.32
N ILE A 4 9.04 -2.35 0.80
CA ILE A 4 9.14 -3.70 1.39
C ILE A 4 8.32 -4.64 0.52
N LEU A 5 8.94 -5.67 -0.01
CA LEU A 5 8.27 -6.70 -0.80
C LEU A 5 8.20 -8.00 0.01
N VAL A 6 7.00 -8.56 0.10
CA VAL A 6 6.73 -9.84 0.76
C VAL A 6 5.99 -10.74 -0.21
N SER A 7 6.54 -11.92 -0.46
CA SER A 7 5.93 -12.94 -1.31
C SER A 7 5.42 -14.09 -0.45
N ILE A 8 4.13 -14.39 -0.56
CA ILE A 8 3.49 -15.53 0.12
C ILE A 8 3.08 -16.55 -0.92
N THR A 9 3.56 -17.78 -0.74
CA THR A 9 3.33 -18.92 -1.63
C THR A 9 2.67 -20.07 -0.86
N GLY A 10 1.89 -20.90 -1.55
CA GLY A 10 1.23 -22.06 -0.96
C GLY A 10 -0.13 -21.77 -0.33
N THR A 11 -0.57 -20.51 -0.33
CA THR A 11 -1.93 -20.09 -0.01
C THR A 11 -2.26 -18.81 -0.76
N GLU A 12 -3.53 -18.62 -1.09
CA GLU A 12 -4.01 -17.29 -1.47
C GLU A 12 -4.06 -16.41 -0.22
N LEU A 13 -3.73 -15.14 -0.42
CA LEU A 13 -3.81 -14.12 0.61
C LEU A 13 -5.02 -13.24 0.30
N ASP A 14 -5.93 -13.07 1.27
CA ASP A 14 -7.03 -12.12 1.14
C ASP A 14 -6.59 -10.68 1.47
N PHE A 15 -7.43 -9.70 1.14
CA PHE A 15 -7.11 -8.29 1.32
C PHE A 15 -6.93 -7.89 2.79
N ASP A 16 -7.77 -8.42 3.68
CA ASP A 16 -7.76 -8.01 5.09
C ASP A 16 -6.54 -8.60 5.81
N SER A 17 -6.20 -9.85 5.50
CA SER A 17 -4.96 -10.49 5.96
C SER A 17 -3.72 -9.76 5.47
N ALA A 18 -3.65 -9.44 4.17
CA ALA A 18 -2.54 -8.66 3.60
C ALA A 18 -2.39 -7.29 4.25
N ARG A 19 -3.52 -6.59 4.44
CA ARG A 19 -3.56 -5.27 5.08
C ARG A 19 -3.11 -5.34 6.53
N GLY A 20 -3.57 -6.33 7.29
CA GLY A 20 -3.16 -6.54 8.68
C GLY A 20 -1.64 -6.74 8.81
N MET A 21 -1.05 -7.60 7.97
CA MET A 21 0.41 -7.79 7.96
C MET A 21 1.16 -6.53 7.53
N ALA A 22 0.63 -5.76 6.57
CA ALA A 22 1.20 -4.49 6.17
C ALA A 22 1.23 -3.49 7.33
N PHE A 23 0.17 -3.39 8.12
CA PHE A 23 0.16 -2.58 9.35
C PHE A 23 1.22 -3.06 10.35
N SER A 24 1.27 -4.37 10.64
CA SER A 24 2.26 -4.90 11.58
C SER A 24 3.71 -4.64 11.15
N LEU A 25 3.99 -4.65 9.84
CA LEU A 25 5.30 -4.29 9.29
C LEU A 25 5.57 -2.79 9.35
N ALA A 26 4.58 -1.95 9.03
CA ALA A 26 4.70 -0.50 9.08
C ALA A 26 4.94 0.01 10.52
N GLU A 27 4.24 -0.57 11.49
CA GLU A 27 4.35 -0.20 12.92
C GLU A 27 5.70 -0.59 13.55
N LYS A 28 6.50 -1.41 12.85
CA LYS A 28 7.77 -1.90 13.36
C LYS A 28 8.81 -0.78 13.43
N GLY A 29 8.94 -0.21 14.63
CA GLY A 29 9.88 0.88 14.92
C GLY A 29 9.25 2.27 14.89
N ASN A 30 7.97 2.37 14.47
CA ASN A 30 7.21 3.61 14.55
C ASN A 30 5.72 3.30 14.72
N LYS A 31 5.18 3.50 15.93
CA LYS A 31 3.78 3.17 16.25
C LYS A 31 2.76 4.14 15.66
N ASP A 32 3.19 5.31 15.23
CA ASP A 32 2.30 6.30 14.63
C ASP A 32 2.37 6.19 13.11
N THR A 33 1.76 5.12 12.61
CA THR A 33 1.67 4.83 11.17
C THR A 33 0.24 4.88 10.70
N SER A 34 0.01 5.61 9.60
CA SER A 34 -1.29 5.68 8.95
C SER A 34 -1.20 5.22 7.50
N LEU A 35 -2.17 4.42 7.08
CA LEU A 35 -2.32 3.99 5.69
C LEU A 35 -2.96 5.13 4.88
N VAL A 36 -2.23 5.65 3.89
CA VAL A 36 -2.64 6.81 3.07
C VAL A 36 -3.29 6.37 1.77
N ALA A 37 -2.73 5.34 1.13
CA ALA A 37 -3.24 4.82 -0.13
C ALA A 37 -3.02 3.30 -0.21
N TRP A 38 -3.85 2.62 -1.00
CA TRP A 38 -3.69 1.20 -1.24
C TRP A 38 -4.25 0.79 -2.59
N HIS A 39 -3.79 -0.37 -3.09
CA HIS A 39 -4.29 -1.03 -4.28
C HIS A 39 -4.42 -2.53 -4.06
N ASP A 40 -5.55 -3.10 -4.47
CA ASP A 40 -5.84 -4.53 -4.54
C ASP A 40 -5.88 -4.95 -6.01
N GLY A 41 -4.78 -5.52 -6.49
CA GLY A 41 -4.64 -5.97 -7.88
C GLY A 41 -5.55 -7.13 -8.26
N ILE A 42 -6.05 -7.91 -7.29
CA ILE A 42 -7.01 -8.99 -7.58
C ILE A 42 -8.38 -8.39 -7.89
N LYS A 43 -8.82 -7.42 -7.08
CA LYS A 43 -10.12 -6.76 -7.25
C LYS A 43 -10.09 -5.56 -8.20
N GLN A 44 -8.90 -5.15 -8.65
CA GLN A 44 -8.68 -3.91 -9.43
C GLN A 44 -9.30 -2.69 -8.72
N LYS A 45 -9.07 -2.59 -7.42
CA LYS A 45 -9.59 -1.51 -6.56
C LYS A 45 -8.44 -0.78 -5.89
N HIS A 46 -8.64 0.49 -5.61
CA HIS A 46 -7.70 1.31 -4.87
C HIS A 46 -8.41 2.35 -4.01
N SER A 47 -7.66 2.92 -3.08
CA SER A 47 -8.05 4.10 -2.30
C SER A 47 -6.94 5.15 -2.36
N PRO A 48 -7.29 6.43 -2.53
CA PRO A 48 -8.65 6.95 -2.72
C PRO A 48 -9.25 6.62 -4.09
N CYS A 49 -10.52 6.18 -4.12
CA CYS A 49 -11.18 5.69 -5.34
C CYS A 49 -11.51 6.79 -6.37
N CYS A 50 -11.47 8.06 -5.95
CA CYS A 50 -11.69 9.21 -6.81
C CYS A 50 -10.49 9.51 -7.71
N VAL A 51 -9.30 8.97 -7.41
CA VAL A 51 -8.10 9.22 -8.19
C VAL A 51 -7.99 8.16 -9.30
N ARG A 52 -8.45 8.49 -10.51
CA ARG A 52 -8.51 7.56 -11.65
C ARG A 52 -7.49 7.82 -12.75
N CYS A 53 -6.89 9.02 -12.76
CA CYS A 53 -5.93 9.40 -13.79
C CYS A 53 -4.54 8.88 -13.46
N GLU A 54 -3.80 8.46 -14.48
CA GLU A 54 -2.36 8.27 -14.37
C GLU A 54 -1.65 9.62 -14.44
N LEU A 55 -0.60 9.78 -13.63
CA LEU A 55 0.23 10.98 -13.62
C LEU A 55 1.65 10.57 -13.98
N GLY A 56 2.10 10.93 -15.19
CA GLY A 56 3.42 10.56 -15.68
C GLY A 56 3.62 9.04 -15.84
N GLY A 57 2.57 8.30 -16.20
CA GLY A 57 2.60 6.83 -16.35
C GLY A 57 2.54 6.06 -15.03
N ARG A 58 2.33 6.74 -13.91
CA ARG A 58 2.14 6.11 -12.59
C ARG A 58 0.66 6.11 -12.21
N PRO A 59 0.17 5.05 -11.53
CA PRO A 59 -1.19 5.02 -11.00
C PRO A 59 -1.45 6.21 -10.08
N GLY A 60 -2.57 6.91 -10.28
CA GLY A 60 -2.85 8.13 -9.52
C GLY A 60 -2.95 7.91 -8.00
N TRP A 61 -3.41 6.75 -7.54
CA TRP A 61 -3.45 6.41 -6.11
C TRP A 61 -2.06 6.36 -5.48
N GLU A 62 -1.05 5.93 -6.25
CA GLU A 62 0.34 5.85 -5.80
C GLU A 62 0.92 7.26 -5.65
N VAL A 63 0.74 8.09 -6.69
CA VAL A 63 1.16 9.49 -6.68
C VAL A 63 0.45 10.28 -5.58
N TYR A 64 -0.83 9.99 -5.34
CA TYR A 64 -1.58 10.53 -4.22
C TYR A 64 -0.91 10.18 -2.89
N GLY A 65 -0.59 8.90 -2.68
CA GLY A 65 0.08 8.43 -1.47
C GLY A 65 1.41 9.16 -1.22
N GLU A 66 2.25 9.28 -2.25
CA GLU A 66 3.53 9.97 -2.16
C GLU A 66 3.39 11.48 -1.84
N ASN A 67 2.42 12.16 -2.47
CA ASN A 67 2.14 13.58 -2.25
C ASN A 67 1.58 13.85 -0.85
N HIS A 68 0.81 12.91 -0.28
CA HIS A 68 0.27 12.99 1.08
C HIS A 68 1.24 12.36 2.09
N GLN A 69 2.53 12.62 1.88
CA GLN A 69 3.64 12.26 2.77
C GLN A 69 3.91 10.75 2.92
N GLY A 70 3.31 9.88 2.10
CA GLY A 70 3.63 8.46 2.08
C GLY A 70 5.13 8.23 1.82
N ARG A 71 5.82 7.55 2.74
CA ARG A 71 7.26 7.27 2.62
C ARG A 71 7.60 5.80 2.63
N LEU A 72 6.68 4.94 3.04
CA LEU A 72 6.83 3.48 3.00
C LEU A 72 5.75 2.86 2.12
N MET A 73 6.15 2.02 1.17
CA MET A 73 5.25 1.14 0.44
C MET A 73 5.54 -0.31 0.83
N ILE A 74 4.51 -1.03 1.24
CA ILE A 74 4.57 -2.47 1.51
C ILE A 74 3.74 -3.19 0.45
N ILE A 75 4.35 -4.19 -0.16
CA ILE A 75 3.80 -4.95 -1.28
C ILE A 75 3.66 -6.41 -0.86
N PHE A 76 2.45 -6.95 -0.92
CA PHE A 76 2.13 -8.36 -0.70
C PHE A 76 1.54 -8.94 -1.98
N ASN A 77 2.36 -9.69 -2.73
CA ASN A 77 1.99 -10.22 -4.05
C ASN A 77 1.38 -9.10 -4.93
N ASP A 78 0.08 -9.16 -5.23
CA ASP A 78 -0.66 -8.21 -6.07
C ASP A 78 -1.27 -7.02 -5.31
N ARG A 79 -0.95 -6.83 -4.03
CA ARG A 79 -1.49 -5.77 -3.19
C ARG A 79 -0.42 -4.83 -2.70
N GLN A 80 -0.75 -3.54 -2.65
CA GLN A 80 0.19 -2.47 -2.35
C GLN A 80 -0.43 -1.51 -1.34
N TYR A 81 0.38 -1.08 -0.38
CA TYR A 81 -0.06 -0.26 0.76
C TYR A 81 0.97 0.84 1.02
N VAL A 82 0.55 2.10 1.01
CA VAL A 82 1.41 3.27 1.20
C VAL A 82 1.12 3.92 2.55
N PHE A 83 2.16 4.02 3.38
CA PHE A 83 2.09 4.52 4.76
C PHE A 83 2.88 5.80 4.95
N ILE A 84 2.39 6.64 5.87
CA ILE A 84 3.15 7.71 6.53
C ILE A 84 3.72 7.20 7.85
N HIS A 85 4.91 7.69 8.20
CA HIS A 85 5.53 7.54 9.51
C HIS A 85 5.75 8.95 10.07
N THR A 86 5.37 9.21 11.30
CA THR A 86 5.60 10.48 12.02
C THR A 86 6.76 10.40 13.00
#